data_AF-A0A2T4DGP1-F1
#
_entry.id   AF-A0A2T4DGP1-F1
#
_cell.length_a   1.000
_cell.length_b   1.000
_cell.length_c   1.000
_cell.angle_alpha   90.00
_cell.angle_beta   90.00
_cell.angle_gamma   90.00
#
_symmetry.space_group_name_H-M   'P 1'
#
loop_
_entity.id
_entity.type
_entity.pdbx_description
1 polymer ?
#
loop_
_entity_poly.entity_id
_entity_poly.type
_entity_poly.pdbx_seq_one_letter_code
_entity_poly.pdbx_strand_id
1 'polypeptide(L)'
;MKFDFLKNGWNLNEWQNKCTELTYKVVGVDELPDWLPSGLTSKFNSAVIASSGNSETYVGIIMGYRIDHHEIDEHPFVVAFDKNTKTEYSGLIGHGIWNPGRTTDIPDEMKRLISVSGLTVDFKFERKPELVSGTLEDLKNQGILNGYEASVSIIEKQRKNKSTIKATDRKHKIE
;
A
#
# COMPACT_ATOMS: atom_id res chain seq x y z
N MET A 1 5.03 2.65 14.57
CA MET A 1 4.92 2.99 13.14
C MET A 1 6.25 3.56 12.65
N LYS A 2 6.82 2.93 11.61
CA LYS A 2 8.07 3.30 10.95
C LYS A 2 7.78 3.56 9.47
N PHE A 3 8.31 4.65 8.92
CA PHE A 3 8.22 4.95 7.50
C PHE A 3 9.60 4.85 6.89
N ASP A 4 9.82 3.85 6.05
CA ASP A 4 11.09 3.61 5.39
C ASP A 4 11.02 4.15 3.96
N PHE A 5 11.76 5.23 3.70
CA PHE A 5 11.83 5.81 2.35
C PHE A 5 12.37 4.78 1.37
N LEU A 6 11.62 4.55 0.30
CA LEU A 6 11.97 3.61 -0.74
C LEU A 6 11.63 4.24 -2.08
N LYS A 7 12.55 4.14 -3.04
CA LYS A 7 12.37 4.71 -4.37
C LYS A 7 11.19 4.04 -5.07
N ASN A 8 10.30 4.87 -5.62
CA ASN A 8 9.24 4.42 -6.50
C ASN A 8 9.80 4.28 -7.93
N GLY A 9 9.42 3.22 -8.64
CA GLY A 9 9.92 2.94 -9.99
C GLY A 9 8.95 3.32 -11.12
N TRP A 10 7.71 3.72 -10.79
CA TRP A 10 6.69 4.07 -11.78
C TRP A 10 6.36 5.56 -11.74
N ASN A 11 6.31 6.24 -12.87
CA ASN A 11 5.78 7.60 -12.92
C ASN A 11 4.24 7.64 -12.71
N LEU A 12 3.66 8.84 -12.60
CA LEU A 12 2.22 9.03 -12.39
C LEU A 12 1.36 8.31 -13.45
N ASN A 13 1.73 8.39 -14.72
CA ASN A 13 0.96 7.76 -15.80
C ASN A 13 1.01 6.24 -15.69
N GLU A 14 2.17 5.67 -15.35
CA GLU A 14 2.30 4.23 -15.12
C GLU A 14 1.43 3.77 -13.95
N TRP A 15 1.41 4.52 -12.85
CA TRP A 15 0.51 4.26 -11.73
C TRP A 15 -0.97 4.31 -12.14
N GLN A 16 -1.39 5.35 -12.84
CA GLN A 16 -2.76 5.50 -13.32
C GLN A 16 -3.16 4.41 -14.33
N ASN A 17 -2.21 3.93 -15.14
CA ASN A 17 -2.43 2.80 -16.05
C ASN A 17 -2.57 1.46 -15.31
N LYS A 18 -1.91 1.31 -14.16
CA LYS A 18 -2.02 0.10 -13.33
C LYS A 18 -3.28 0.11 -12.48
N CYS A 19 -3.67 1.27 -11.97
CA CYS A 19 -4.85 1.45 -11.15
C CYS A 19 -5.36 2.89 -11.26
N THR A 20 -6.53 3.07 -11.87
CA THR A 20 -7.18 4.38 -12.00
C THR A 20 -7.52 4.95 -10.62
N GLU A 21 -7.58 6.28 -10.51
CA GLU A 21 -7.96 6.96 -9.26
C GLU A 21 -9.28 6.41 -8.68
N LEU A 22 -9.30 6.24 -7.35
CA LEU A 22 -10.44 5.74 -6.58
C LEU A 22 -10.84 4.29 -6.90
N THR A 23 -9.91 3.50 -7.44
CA THR A 23 -10.10 2.07 -7.71
C THR A 23 -9.06 1.19 -7.02
N TYR A 24 -9.29 -0.11 -7.08
CA TYR A 24 -8.32 -1.13 -6.69
C TYR A 24 -8.31 -2.31 -7.67
N LYS A 25 -7.21 -3.06 -7.65
CA LYS A 25 -7.02 -4.33 -8.36
C LYS A 25 -6.22 -5.29 -7.48
N VAL A 26 -6.76 -6.49 -7.27
CA VAL A 26 -6.01 -7.63 -6.70
C VAL A 26 -5.02 -8.13 -7.75
N VAL A 27 -3.77 -8.32 -7.35
CA VAL A 27 -2.69 -8.76 -8.23
C VAL A 27 -1.93 -9.94 -7.64
N GLY A 28 -1.45 -10.82 -8.53
CA GLY A 28 -0.50 -11.85 -8.19
C GLY A 28 0.87 -11.28 -7.80
N VAL A 29 1.69 -12.09 -7.14
CA VAL A 29 3.07 -11.72 -6.78
C VAL A 29 3.94 -11.53 -8.04
N ASP A 30 3.63 -12.25 -9.11
CA ASP A 30 4.25 -12.16 -10.43
C ASP A 30 3.85 -10.90 -11.23
N GLU A 31 2.74 -10.26 -10.86
CA GLU A 31 2.31 -8.97 -11.42
C GLU A 31 2.91 -7.77 -10.68
N LEU A 32 3.62 -7.99 -9.56
CA LEU A 32 4.26 -6.93 -8.79
C LEU A 32 5.45 -6.32 -9.56
N PRO A 33 5.69 -5.01 -9.40
CA PRO A 33 6.85 -4.39 -10.02
C PRO A 33 8.18 -4.96 -9.53
N ASP A 34 9.11 -5.14 -10.46
CA ASP A 34 10.48 -5.59 -10.23
C ASP A 34 11.34 -4.60 -9.43
N TRP A 35 10.95 -3.31 -9.41
CA TRP A 35 11.61 -2.29 -8.61
C TRP A 35 11.29 -2.37 -7.12
N LEU A 36 10.27 -3.14 -6.70
CA LEU A 36 10.07 -3.44 -5.28
C LEU A 36 11.18 -4.39 -4.79
N PRO A 37 11.69 -4.20 -3.57
CA PRO A 37 12.72 -5.08 -3.01
C PRO A 37 12.28 -6.55 -3.04
N SER A 38 13.07 -7.41 -3.68
CA SER A 38 12.75 -8.83 -3.82
C SER A 38 12.58 -9.51 -2.46
N GLY A 39 13.36 -9.14 -1.45
CA GLY A 39 13.21 -9.66 -0.09
C GLY A 39 11.92 -9.24 0.63
N LEU A 40 11.21 -8.23 0.11
CA LEU A 40 9.86 -7.87 0.54
C LEU A 40 8.82 -8.67 -0.26
N THR A 41 8.87 -8.62 -1.58
CA THR A 41 7.86 -9.25 -2.45
C THR A 41 7.87 -10.77 -2.37
N SER A 42 9.02 -11.39 -2.09
CA SER A 42 9.14 -12.84 -1.87
C SER A 42 8.40 -13.35 -0.64
N LYS A 43 7.98 -12.44 0.26
CA LYS A 43 7.20 -12.77 1.46
C LYS A 43 5.70 -12.58 1.23
N PHE A 44 5.30 -11.97 0.12
CA PHE A 44 3.90 -11.76 -0.19
C PHE A 44 3.29 -13.03 -0.77
N ASN A 45 2.05 -13.28 -0.38
CA ASN A 45 1.22 -14.34 -0.94
C ASN A 45 0.31 -13.78 -2.04
N SER A 46 -0.16 -12.55 -1.83
CA SER A 46 -0.89 -11.75 -2.81
C SER A 46 -0.74 -10.27 -2.45
N ALA A 47 -1.16 -9.40 -3.36
CA ALA A 47 -1.20 -7.96 -3.10
C ALA A 47 -2.43 -7.31 -3.72
N VAL A 48 -2.74 -6.10 -3.28
CA VAL A 48 -3.72 -5.22 -3.90
C VAL A 48 -3.04 -3.92 -4.28
N ILE A 49 -3.20 -3.52 -5.53
CA ILE A 49 -2.88 -2.17 -5.98
C ILE A 49 -4.14 -1.34 -5.80
N ALA A 50 -4.04 -0.22 -5.10
CA ALA A 50 -5.14 0.72 -4.92
C ALA A 50 -4.65 2.14 -5.23
N SER A 51 -5.58 2.98 -5.62
CA SER A 51 -5.31 4.38 -5.91
C SER A 51 -6.34 5.27 -5.26
N SER A 52 -5.86 6.31 -4.59
CA SER A 52 -6.65 7.44 -4.09
C SER A 52 -6.14 8.71 -4.73
N GLY A 53 -6.92 9.79 -4.65
CA GLY A 53 -6.48 11.06 -5.17
C GLY A 53 -7.52 12.17 -4.98
N ASN A 54 -7.05 13.39 -5.24
CA ASN A 54 -7.86 14.58 -5.38
C ASN A 54 -7.30 15.43 -6.54
N SER A 55 -7.77 16.66 -6.69
CA SER A 55 -7.30 17.58 -7.74
C SER A 55 -5.80 17.89 -7.67
N GLU A 56 -5.18 17.79 -6.49
CA GLU A 56 -3.79 18.19 -6.26
C GLU A 56 -2.83 17.02 -6.14
N THR A 57 -3.31 15.87 -5.65
CA THR A 57 -2.46 14.75 -5.28
C THR A 57 -3.04 13.43 -5.79
N TYR A 58 -2.17 12.60 -6.35
CA TYR A 58 -2.44 11.19 -6.59
C TYR A 58 -1.71 10.36 -5.54
N VAL A 59 -2.35 9.33 -4.99
CA VAL A 59 -1.74 8.41 -4.04
C VAL A 59 -1.90 6.98 -4.53
N GLY A 60 -0.79 6.33 -4.86
CA GLY A 60 -0.73 4.91 -5.20
C GLY A 60 -0.34 4.07 -3.98
N ILE A 61 -0.97 2.92 -3.83
CA ILE A 61 -0.74 1.97 -2.74
C ILE A 61 -0.55 0.57 -3.34
N ILE A 62 0.47 -0.15 -2.90
CA ILE A 62 0.57 -1.61 -3.05
C ILE A 62 0.47 -2.18 -1.64
N MET A 63 -0.69 -2.75 -1.33
CA MET A 63 -0.94 -3.46 -0.08
C MET A 63 -0.51 -4.91 -0.25
N GLY A 64 0.70 -5.24 0.20
CA GLY A 64 1.18 -6.62 0.22
C GLY A 64 0.63 -7.37 1.42
N TYR A 65 0.24 -8.63 1.21
CA TYR A 65 -0.20 -9.53 2.28
C TYR A 65 0.82 -10.64 2.46
N ARG A 66 1.39 -10.73 3.66
CA ARG A 66 2.36 -11.78 4.03
C ARG A 66 1.86 -12.58 5.19
N ILE A 67 2.19 -13.86 5.20
CA ILE A 67 2.08 -14.69 6.41
C ILE A 67 3.22 -14.30 7.38
N ASP A 68 2.86 -13.90 8.59
CA ASP A 68 3.79 -13.61 9.69
C ASP A 68 3.34 -14.40 10.93
N HIS A 69 4.09 -15.45 11.27
CA HIS A 69 3.73 -16.42 12.31
C HIS A 69 2.33 -17.04 12.11
N HIS A 70 1.35 -16.63 12.91
CA HIS A 70 -0.03 -17.16 12.91
C HIS A 70 -1.04 -16.19 12.27
N GLU A 71 -0.55 -15.08 11.73
CA GLU A 71 -1.37 -14.00 11.19
C GLU A 71 -0.99 -13.70 9.74
N ILE A 72 -1.92 -13.09 9.02
CA ILE A 72 -1.71 -12.41 7.74
C ILE A 72 -1.53 -10.93 8.06
N ASP A 73 -0.37 -10.37 7.70
CA ASP A 73 0.01 -8.99 7.99
C ASP A 73 -0.03 -8.12 6.73
N GLU A 74 -0.66 -6.96 6.85
CA GLU A 74 -0.65 -5.91 5.84
C GLU A 74 0.69 -5.15 5.83
N HIS A 75 1.29 -5.03 4.64
CA HIS A 75 2.57 -4.37 4.43
C HIS A 75 2.48 -3.40 3.25
N PRO A 76 2.03 -2.14 3.48
CA PRO A 76 1.84 -1.19 2.41
C PRO A 76 3.15 -0.56 1.93
N PHE A 77 3.35 -0.56 0.62
CA PHE A 77 4.15 0.43 -0.09
C PHE A 77 3.22 1.55 -0.57
N VAL A 78 3.63 2.79 -0.37
CA VAL A 78 2.85 3.96 -0.77
C VAL A 78 3.68 4.94 -1.56
N VAL A 79 3.02 5.66 -2.47
CA VAL A 79 3.58 6.82 -3.15
C VAL A 79 2.53 7.93 -3.25
N ALA A 80 2.93 9.18 -2.99
CA ALA A 80 2.13 10.36 -3.25
C ALA A 80 2.83 11.22 -4.31
N PHE A 81 2.10 11.56 -5.37
CA PHE A 81 2.52 12.50 -6.41
C PHE A 81 1.76 13.80 -6.27
N ASP A 82 2.49 14.89 -6.08
CA ASP A 82 1.94 16.23 -6.23
C ASP A 82 1.76 16.54 -7.72
N LYS A 83 0.52 16.68 -8.18
CA LYS A 83 0.16 16.83 -9.61
C LYS A 83 0.69 18.15 -10.20
N ASN A 84 0.88 19.17 -9.37
CA ASN A 84 1.34 20.49 -9.80
C ASN A 84 2.86 20.53 -9.98
N THR A 85 3.58 20.05 -8.98
CA THR A 85 5.05 20.10 -8.94
C THR A 85 5.72 18.86 -9.53
N LYS A 86 4.94 17.80 -9.78
CA LYS A 86 5.41 16.46 -10.16
C LYS A 86 6.41 15.86 -9.17
N THR A 87 6.38 16.33 -7.91
CA THR A 87 7.22 15.76 -6.86
C THR A 87 6.58 14.50 -6.30
N GLU A 88 7.39 13.49 -6.03
CA GLU A 88 6.94 12.23 -5.45
C GLU A 88 7.52 11.99 -4.06
N TYR A 89 6.75 11.27 -3.25
CA TYR A 89 7.11 10.83 -1.91
C TYR A 89 6.68 9.38 -1.78
N SER A 90 7.62 8.49 -1.51
CA SER A 90 7.35 7.05 -1.49
C SER A 90 8.10 6.34 -0.37
N GLY A 91 7.54 5.20 0.05
CA GLY A 91 8.12 4.38 1.10
C GLY A 91 7.23 3.23 1.55
N LEU A 92 7.82 2.42 2.43
CA LEU A 92 7.15 1.32 3.11
C LEU A 92 6.66 1.77 4.49
N ILE A 93 5.49 1.31 4.88
CA ILE A 93 4.93 1.53 6.20
C ILE A 93 5.10 0.26 7.02
N GLY A 94 6.08 0.26 7.93
CA GLY A 94 6.31 -0.81 8.89
C GLY A 94 5.58 -0.57 10.21
N HIS A 95 5.01 -1.61 10.80
CA HIS A 95 4.31 -1.55 12.08
C HIS A 95 3.24 -0.44 12.10
N GLY A 96 2.42 -0.39 11.04
CA GLY A 96 1.25 0.47 10.96
C GLY A 96 0.28 0.19 12.11
N ILE A 97 -0.47 1.21 12.52
CA ILE A 97 -1.52 1.04 13.52
C ILE A 97 -2.80 1.56 12.87
N TRP A 98 -3.63 0.63 12.44
CA TRP A 98 -4.98 0.89 11.92
C TRP A 98 -5.99 0.23 12.84
N ASN A 99 -7.19 0.82 12.96
CA ASN A 99 -8.30 0.26 13.73
C ASN A 99 -9.25 -0.45 12.74
N PRO A 100 -9.61 -1.74 12.91
CA PRO A 100 -9.40 -2.59 14.09
C PRO A 100 -8.01 -3.23 14.22
N GLY A 101 -7.23 -3.30 13.14
CA GLY A 101 -5.87 -3.86 13.18
C GLY A 101 -5.26 -3.94 11.80
N ARG A 102 -3.99 -4.38 11.73
CA ARG A 102 -3.25 -4.66 10.47
C ARG A 102 -3.00 -6.14 10.20
N THR A 103 -3.24 -6.97 11.20
CA THR A 103 -3.16 -8.43 11.12
C THR A 103 -4.53 -9.09 11.16
N THR A 104 -4.68 -10.23 10.51
CA THR A 104 -5.86 -11.10 10.56
C THR A 104 -5.39 -12.52 10.82
N ASP A 105 -6.08 -13.28 11.66
CA ASP A 105 -5.73 -14.68 11.90
C ASP A 105 -5.75 -15.49 10.60
N ILE A 106 -4.78 -16.38 10.43
CA ILE A 106 -4.79 -17.31 9.30
C ILE A 106 -6.01 -18.25 9.45
N PRO A 107 -6.90 -18.37 8.45
CA PRO A 107 -8.03 -19.30 8.52
C PRO A 107 -7.57 -20.74 8.76
N ASP A 108 -8.31 -21.52 9.53
CA ASP A 108 -7.88 -22.89 9.90
C ASP A 108 -7.72 -23.82 8.70
N GLU A 109 -8.53 -23.63 7.66
CA GLU A 109 -8.36 -24.33 6.40
C GLU A 109 -7.04 -23.98 5.69
N MET A 110 -6.63 -22.71 5.73
CA MET A 110 -5.35 -22.27 5.22
C MET A 110 -4.19 -22.85 6.05
N LYS A 111 -4.29 -22.86 7.39
CA LYS A 111 -3.31 -23.51 8.27
C LYS A 111 -3.14 -25.00 7.92
N ARG A 112 -4.26 -25.70 7.71
CA ARG A 112 -4.28 -27.12 7.32
C ARG A 112 -3.61 -27.35 5.96
N LEU A 113 -3.86 -26.49 4.98
CA LEU A 113 -3.30 -26.66 3.63
C LEU A 113 -1.81 -26.31 3.59
N ILE A 114 -1.39 -25.28 4.32
CA ILE A 114 0.03 -24.95 4.52
C ILE A 114 0.76 -26.14 5.16
N SER A 115 0.19 -26.76 6.20
CA SER A 115 0.83 -27.87 6.92
C SER A 115 0.95 -29.15 6.10
N VAL A 116 0.00 -29.41 5.20
CA VAL A 116 -0.02 -30.63 4.36
C VAL A 116 0.81 -30.49 3.09
N SER A 117 0.79 -29.32 2.45
CA SER A 117 1.40 -29.13 1.12
C SER A 117 2.72 -28.37 1.12
N GLY A 118 3.00 -27.58 2.17
CA GLY A 118 4.07 -26.59 2.15
C GLY A 118 3.86 -25.46 1.14
N LEU A 119 2.73 -25.46 0.41
CA LEU A 119 2.39 -24.44 -0.57
C LEU A 119 1.55 -23.36 0.10
N THR A 120 1.92 -22.11 -0.14
CA THR A 120 1.05 -20.97 0.15
C THR A 120 0.11 -20.78 -1.03
N VAL A 121 -1.15 -21.17 -0.86
CA VAL A 121 -2.20 -20.92 -1.86
C VAL A 121 -2.75 -19.51 -1.63
N ASP A 122 -3.18 -18.84 -2.69
CA ASP A 122 -3.85 -17.55 -2.58
C ASP A 122 -5.25 -17.73 -1.96
N PHE A 123 -5.36 -17.54 -0.64
CA PHE A 123 -6.62 -17.70 0.08
C PHE A 123 -7.41 -16.40 0.17
N LYS A 124 -8.73 -16.55 0.27
CA LYS A 124 -9.61 -15.49 0.75
C LYS A 124 -9.49 -15.39 2.27
N PHE A 125 -9.32 -14.17 2.76
CA PHE A 125 -9.37 -13.80 4.17
C PHE A 125 -10.07 -12.45 4.31
N GLU A 126 -10.44 -12.10 5.55
CA GLU A 126 -11.29 -10.94 5.87
C GLU A 126 -10.84 -9.63 5.21
N ARG A 127 -9.52 -9.35 5.21
CA ARG A 127 -8.95 -8.09 4.69
C ARG A 127 -8.51 -8.10 3.23
N LYS A 128 -8.69 -9.22 2.54
CA LYS A 128 -8.54 -9.27 1.08
C LYS A 128 -9.86 -8.85 0.45
N PRO A 129 -9.89 -8.08 -0.65
CA PRO A 129 -11.12 -7.79 -1.37
C PRO A 129 -11.85 -9.05 -1.86
N GLU A 130 -13.18 -9.00 -1.98
CA GLU A 130 -13.98 -10.09 -2.58
C GLU A 130 -13.86 -10.14 -4.09
N LEU A 131 -13.80 -8.98 -4.74
CA LEU A 131 -13.67 -8.86 -6.18
C LEU A 131 -12.19 -8.67 -6.56
N VAL A 132 -11.83 -9.10 -7.77
CA VAL A 132 -10.47 -8.92 -8.30
C VAL A 132 -10.16 -7.46 -8.65
N SER A 133 -11.18 -6.62 -8.79
CA SER A 133 -11.06 -5.19 -9.01
C SER A 133 -12.36 -4.49 -8.65
N GLY A 134 -12.29 -3.21 -8.30
CA GLY A 134 -13.47 -2.40 -8.01
C GLY A 134 -13.11 -0.99 -7.59
N THR A 135 -14.03 -0.31 -6.92
CA THR A 135 -13.88 1.04 -6.38
C THR A 135 -13.42 1.02 -4.93
N LEU A 136 -12.83 2.12 -4.44
CA LEU A 136 -12.56 2.24 -2.99
C LEU A 136 -13.84 2.20 -2.14
N GLU A 137 -15.00 2.56 -2.70
CA GLU A 137 -16.28 2.43 -2.00
C GLU A 137 -16.65 0.94 -1.78
N ASP A 138 -16.28 0.05 -2.70
CA ASP A 138 -16.47 -1.39 -2.50
C ASP A 138 -15.61 -1.90 -1.33
N LEU A 139 -14.38 -1.42 -1.20
CA LEU A 139 -13.51 -1.72 -0.05
C LEU A 139 -14.10 -1.19 1.26
N LYS A 140 -14.72 -0.01 1.21
CA LYS A 140 -15.40 0.59 2.36
C LYS A 140 -16.60 -0.24 2.80
N ASN A 141 -17.43 -0.67 1.85
CA ASN A 141 -18.60 -1.51 2.10
C ASN A 141 -18.21 -2.89 2.67
N GLN A 142 -17.01 -3.37 2.34
CA GLN A 142 -16.42 -4.59 2.91
C GLN A 142 -15.74 -4.37 4.27
N GLY A 143 -15.63 -3.13 4.76
CA GLY A 143 -14.95 -2.82 6.02
C GLY A 143 -13.41 -2.93 5.97
N ILE A 144 -12.82 -2.98 4.77
CA ILE A 144 -11.36 -3.20 4.57
C ILE A 144 -10.60 -1.92 4.21
N LEU A 145 -11.30 -0.80 4.02
CA LEU A 145 -10.70 0.46 3.56
C LEU A 145 -9.74 1.11 4.59
N ASN A 146 -9.89 0.81 5.89
CA ASN A 146 -9.16 1.51 6.97
C ASN A 146 -7.63 1.46 6.83
N GLY A 147 -7.07 0.32 6.41
CA GLY A 147 -5.62 0.19 6.17
C GLY A 147 -5.12 1.09 5.05
N TYR A 148 -5.93 1.28 4.00
CA TYR A 148 -5.64 2.17 2.88
C TYR A 148 -5.73 3.64 3.30
N GLU A 149 -6.79 4.04 4.02
CA GLU A 149 -6.95 5.41 4.52
C GLU A 149 -5.83 5.83 5.47
N ALA A 150 -5.41 4.92 6.35
CA ALA A 150 -4.27 5.16 7.23
C ALA A 150 -2.97 5.33 6.43
N SER A 151 -2.78 4.50 5.40
CA SER A 151 -1.63 4.58 4.49
C SER A 151 -1.59 5.92 3.73
N VAL A 152 -2.73 6.39 3.21
CA VAL A 152 -2.88 7.73 2.59
C VAL A 152 -2.51 8.82 3.59
N SER A 153 -3.06 8.76 4.80
CA SER A 153 -2.83 9.77 5.84
C SER A 153 -1.35 9.89 6.21
N ILE A 154 -0.64 8.76 6.27
CA ILE A 154 0.79 8.72 6.58
C ILE A 154 1.61 9.37 5.47
N ILE A 155 1.39 8.99 4.20
CA ILE A 155 2.20 9.54 3.10
C ILE A 155 1.94 11.03 2.87
N GLU A 156 0.68 11.46 3.04
CA GLU A 156 0.32 12.89 2.98
C GLU A 156 1.02 13.70 4.08
N LYS A 157 1.12 13.16 5.30
CA LYS A 157 1.86 13.80 6.38
C LYS A 157 3.35 13.93 6.04
N GLN A 158 3.96 12.89 5.45
CA GLN A 158 5.36 12.94 5.02
C GLN A 158 5.59 13.97 3.91
N ARG A 159 4.68 14.03 2.92
CA ARG A 159 4.69 15.02 1.83
C ARG A 159 4.65 16.45 2.38
N LYS A 160 3.68 16.74 3.25
CA LYS A 160 3.48 18.08 3.84
C LYS A 160 4.64 18.52 4.73
N ASN A 161 5.21 17.61 5.52
CA ASN A 161 6.35 17.94 6.37
C ASN A 161 7.59 18.36 5.56
N LYS A 162 7.86 17.68 4.43
CA LYS A 162 8.97 18.06 3.53
C LYS A 162 8.72 19.37 2.79
N SER A 163 7.49 19.70 2.41
CA SER A 163 7.19 21.00 1.81
C SER A 163 7.45 22.15 2.78
N THR A 164 7.14 21.98 4.07
CA THR A 164 7.37 22.99 5.11
C THR A 164 8.86 23.24 5.34
N ILE A 165 9.68 22.19 5.41
CA ILE A 165 11.15 22.33 5.59
C ILE A 165 11.76 23.12 4.43
N LYS A 166 11.41 22.80 3.18
CA LYS A 166 11.89 23.55 2.00
C LYS A 166 11.46 25.01 1.99
N ALA A 167 10.29 25.35 2.53
CA ALA A 167 9.82 26.72 2.62
C ALA A 167 10.61 27.54 3.66
N THR A 168 10.96 26.93 4.80
CA THR A 168 11.75 27.57 5.85
C THR A 168 13.21 27.80 5.44
N ASP A 169 13.81 26.84 4.72
CA ASP A 169 15.18 26.96 4.19
C ASP A 169 15.32 28.05 3.12
N ARG A 170 14.26 28.29 2.34
CA ARG A 170 14.24 29.38 1.35
C ARG A 170 14.14 30.77 1.97
N LYS A 171 13.51 30.90 3.14
CA LYS A 171 13.41 32.19 3.85
C LYS A 171 14.75 32.61 4.48
N HIS A 172 15.58 31.65 4.90
CA HIS A 172 16.89 31.93 5.53
C HIS A 172 18.05 32.18 4.55
N LYS A 173 17.81 32.10 3.23
CA LYS A 173 18.83 32.36 2.20
C LYS A 173 18.68 33.72 1.50
N ILE A 174 17.78 34.58 1.98
CA ILE A 174 17.47 35.90 1.39
C ILE A 174 17.87 37.03 2.36
N GLU A 175 18.76 36.75 3.33
CA GLU A 175 19.38 37.77 4.18
C GLU A 175 20.88 37.87 3.92
#